data_AF-A0A6B3P940-F1
#
_entry.id   AF-A0A6B3P940-F1
#
_cell.length_a   1.000
_cell.length_b   1.000
_cell.length_c   1.000
_cell.angle_alpha   90.00
_cell.angle_beta   90.00
_cell.angle_gamma   90.00
#
_symmetry.space_group_name_H-M   'P 1'
#
loop_
_entity.id
_entity.type
_entity.pdbx_description
1 polymer ?
#
loop_
_entity_poly.entity_id
_entity_poly.type
_entity_poly.pdbx_seq_one_letter_code
_entity_poly.pdbx_strand_id
1 'polypeptide(L)'
;MEYLTKIKIKDLVQNVIETKLNRYWGETDYKPFFEALFGEAVIIQTSILHSFYTSFGMSVYEPIAKILAENAGYEAQTQYDLLGEIDAQTENMINELCQSNTPPDKVREIEKIKQSIKEAKPRQDKDSRLDIFIYKPNTNEELYIDITTAKPNKKEFGALRRKMLRWCGLRFSQ
;
A
#
# COMPACT_ATOMS: atom_id res chain seq x y z
N MET A 1 -5.15 24.20 13.67
CA MET A 1 -4.92 23.28 12.54
C MET A 1 -5.45 21.88 12.84
N GLU A 2 -5.14 21.29 13.99
CA GLU A 2 -5.61 19.93 14.38
C GLU A 2 -7.14 19.72 14.28
N TYR A 3 -7.95 20.71 14.65
CA TYR A 3 -9.41 20.63 14.55
C TYR A 3 -9.92 20.50 13.10
N LEU A 4 -9.35 21.26 12.16
CA LEU A 4 -9.71 21.19 10.73
C LEU A 4 -9.34 19.83 10.13
N THR A 5 -8.20 19.27 10.55
CA THR A 5 -7.75 17.95 10.13
C THR A 5 -8.70 16.85 10.58
N LYS A 6 -9.18 16.91 11.83
CA LYS A 6 -10.20 15.99 12.35
C LYS A 6 -11.51 16.09 11.57
N ILE A 7 -11.95 17.30 11.20
CA ILE A 7 -13.14 17.49 10.36
C ILE A 7 -12.94 16.85 8.98
N LYS A 8 -11.83 17.16 8.30
CA LYS A 8 -11.53 16.57 6.97
C LYS A 8 -11.56 15.03 6.99
N ILE A 9 -10.95 14.42 8.02
CA ILE A 9 -10.94 12.96 8.19
C ILE A 9 -12.36 12.44 8.46
N LYS A 10 -13.12 13.09 9.34
CA LYS A 10 -14.51 12.70 9.62
C LYS A 10 -15.35 12.74 8.35
N ASP A 11 -15.31 13.85 7.63
CA ASP A 11 -16.11 14.06 6.43
C ASP A 11 -15.73 13.07 5.32
N LEU A 12 -14.43 12.78 5.16
CA LEU A 12 -13.95 11.72 4.27
C LEU A 12 -14.56 10.36 4.62
N VAL A 13 -14.44 9.93 5.88
CA VAL A 13 -14.93 8.61 6.33
C VAL A 13 -16.45 8.54 6.15
N GLN A 14 -17.17 9.59 6.54
CA GLN A 14 -18.61 9.68 6.40
C GLN A 14 -19.04 9.57 4.93
N ASN A 15 -18.42 10.33 4.03
CA ASN A 15 -18.73 10.30 2.60
C ASN A 15 -18.48 8.92 1.98
N VAL A 16 -17.39 8.24 2.35
CA VAL A 16 -17.09 6.89 1.85
C VAL A 16 -18.15 5.90 2.31
N ILE A 17 -18.55 5.96 3.57
CA ILE A 17 -19.58 5.08 4.14
C ILE A 17 -20.93 5.33 3.47
N GLU A 18 -21.36 6.59 3.40
CA GLU A 18 -22.63 6.98 2.77
C GLU A 18 -22.67 6.56 1.29
N THR A 19 -21.59 6.82 0.54
CA THR A 19 -21.51 6.41 -0.87
C THR A 19 -21.63 4.90 -1.03
N LYS A 20 -21.01 4.12 -0.13
CA LYS A 20 -21.08 2.66 -0.18
C LYS A 20 -22.45 2.12 0.17
N LEU A 21 -23.09 2.65 1.21
CA LEU A 21 -24.45 2.27 1.58
C LEU A 21 -25.46 2.63 0.46
N ASN A 22 -25.30 3.81 -0.15
CA ASN A 22 -26.20 4.27 -1.22
C ASN A 22 -26.02 3.49 -2.54
N ARG A 23 -24.81 3.03 -2.84
CA ARG A 23 -24.52 2.22 -4.04
C ARG A 23 -24.73 0.73 -3.85
N TYR A 24 -24.91 0.28 -2.62
CA TYR A 24 -25.14 -1.13 -2.34
C TYR A 24 -26.55 -1.51 -2.80
N TRP A 25 -26.67 -1.85 -4.08
CA TRP A 25 -27.67 -2.79 -4.52
C TRP A 25 -27.12 -4.17 -4.23
N GLY A 26 -27.84 -4.96 -3.43
CA GLY A 26 -27.41 -6.30 -3.05
C GLY A 26 -26.86 -7.02 -4.27
N GLU A 27 -25.57 -7.33 -4.25
CA GLU A 27 -24.98 -8.20 -5.25
C GLU A 27 -25.63 -9.56 -5.02
N THR A 28 -26.75 -9.79 -5.69
CA THR A 28 -27.39 -11.11 -5.80
C THR A 28 -26.52 -11.97 -6.72
N ASP A 29 -25.30 -12.25 -6.27
CA ASP A 29 -24.65 -13.50 -6.64
C ASP A 29 -25.49 -14.58 -5.99
N TYR A 30 -26.25 -15.33 -6.80
CA TYR A 30 -26.95 -16.53 -6.37
C TYR A 30 -25.97 -17.46 -5.65
N LYS A 31 -26.02 -17.50 -4.30
CA LYS A 31 -25.11 -18.25 -3.42
C LYS A 31 -25.90 -19.30 -2.62
N PRO A 32 -26.61 -20.22 -3.30
CA PRO A 32 -27.61 -21.09 -2.67
C PRO A 32 -27.03 -22.01 -1.59
N PHE A 33 -25.77 -22.45 -1.75
CA PHE A 33 -25.10 -23.27 -0.75
C PHE A 33 -24.85 -22.50 0.56
N PHE A 34 -24.35 -21.26 0.45
CA PHE A 34 -24.07 -20.43 1.62
C PHE A 34 -25.35 -19.90 2.26
N GLU A 35 -26.36 -19.57 1.46
CA GLU A 35 -27.70 -19.22 1.95
C GLU A 35 -28.34 -20.38 2.71
N ALA A 36 -28.26 -21.62 2.21
CA ALA A 36 -28.78 -22.79 2.90
C ALA A 36 -28.08 -23.08 4.24
N LEU A 37 -26.78 -22.74 4.36
CA LEU A 37 -26.00 -22.96 5.58
C LEU A 37 -26.18 -21.86 6.63
N PHE A 38 -26.20 -20.59 6.21
CA PHE A 38 -26.09 -19.44 7.12
C PHE A 38 -27.33 -18.54 7.13
N GLY A 39 -28.24 -18.71 6.17
CA GLY A 39 -29.38 -17.84 5.96
C GLY A 39 -29.02 -16.55 5.22
N GLU A 40 -30.00 -16.02 4.49
CA GLU A 40 -29.87 -14.84 3.62
C GLU A 40 -29.34 -13.59 4.36
N ALA A 41 -29.85 -13.33 5.57
CA ALA A 41 -29.45 -12.16 6.37
C ALA A 41 -27.94 -12.13 6.67
N VAL A 42 -27.33 -13.29 6.96
CA VAL A 42 -25.89 -13.38 7.25
C VAL A 42 -25.06 -13.12 5.98
N ILE A 43 -25.53 -13.59 4.82
CA ILE A 43 -24.87 -13.35 3.53
C ILE A 43 -24.87 -11.87 3.17
N ILE A 44 -26.02 -11.21 3.34
CA ILE A 44 -26.15 -9.76 3.10
C ILE A 44 -25.20 -8.98 4.02
N GLN A 45 -25.23 -9.23 5.34
CA GLN A 45 -24.33 -8.54 6.29
C GLN A 45 -22.85 -8.78 5.95
N THR A 46 -22.48 -10.01 5.60
CA THR A 46 -21.10 -10.37 5.27
C THR A 46 -20.62 -9.65 4.01
N SER A 47 -21.45 -9.58 2.97
CA SER A 47 -21.09 -8.88 1.74
C SER A 47 -20.97 -7.36 1.92
N ILE A 48 -21.80 -6.75 2.77
CA ILE A 48 -21.67 -5.34 3.16
C ILE A 48 -20.32 -5.11 3.86
N LEU A 49 -20.01 -5.91 4.88
CA LEU A 49 -18.73 -5.82 5.60
C LEU A 49 -17.53 -6.03 4.67
N HIS A 50 -17.63 -7.01 3.76
CA HIS A 50 -16.58 -7.27 2.78
C HIS A 50 -16.36 -6.11 1.81
N SER A 51 -17.44 -5.47 1.33
CA SER A 51 -17.36 -4.27 0.50
C SER A 51 -16.65 -3.12 1.23
N PHE A 52 -16.90 -2.95 2.54
CA PHE A 52 -16.16 -1.99 3.35
C PHE A 52 -14.67 -2.35 3.46
N TYR A 53 -14.35 -3.58 3.83
CA TYR A 53 -12.95 -4.01 3.99
C TYR A 53 -12.12 -3.84 2.72
N THR A 54 -12.68 -4.15 1.56
CA THR A 54 -11.98 -4.01 0.27
C THR A 54 -11.82 -2.56 -0.16
N SER A 55 -12.65 -1.65 0.33
CA SER A 55 -12.64 -0.24 -0.09
C SER A 55 -11.82 0.66 0.83
N PHE A 56 -11.67 0.28 2.10
CA PHE A 56 -11.03 1.14 3.10
C PHE A 56 -9.55 1.40 2.84
N GLY A 57 -8.82 0.49 2.19
CA GLY A 57 -7.43 0.72 1.74
C GLY A 57 -7.28 2.03 0.97
N MET A 58 -7.72 1.99 -0.29
CA MET A 58 -7.61 3.12 -1.21
C MET A 58 -8.54 4.29 -0.88
N SER A 59 -9.75 4.02 -0.37
CA SER A 59 -10.75 5.08 -0.21
C SER A 59 -10.70 5.77 1.15
N VAL A 60 -10.03 5.19 2.15
CA VAL A 60 -9.99 5.74 3.52
C VAL A 60 -8.56 5.90 4.01
N TYR A 61 -7.79 4.82 4.14
CA TYR A 61 -6.48 4.87 4.78
C TYR A 61 -5.47 5.70 3.99
N GLU A 62 -5.43 5.54 2.67
CA GLU A 62 -4.58 6.34 1.79
C GLU A 62 -4.87 7.85 1.88
N PRO A 63 -6.11 8.34 1.68
CA PRO A 63 -6.44 9.75 1.83
C PRO A 63 -6.21 10.28 3.25
N ILE A 64 -6.48 9.49 4.30
CA ILE A 64 -6.20 9.90 5.69
C ILE A 64 -4.72 10.18 5.87
N ALA A 65 -3.85 9.28 5.44
CA ALA A 65 -2.42 9.46 5.60
C ALA A 65 -1.88 10.65 4.77
N LYS A 66 -2.45 10.91 3.58
CA LYS A 66 -2.20 12.15 2.84
C LYS A 66 -2.60 13.40 3.64
N ILE A 67 -3.82 13.44 4.18
CA ILE A 67 -4.32 14.56 5.00
C ILE A 67 -3.39 14.81 6.21
N LEU A 68 -2.93 13.74 6.87
CA LEU A 68 -2.02 13.84 8.01
C LEU A 68 -0.65 14.38 7.61
N ALA A 69 -0.09 13.92 6.48
CA ALA A 69 1.19 14.37 5.96
C ALA A 69 1.17 15.85 5.55
N GLU A 70 0.15 16.28 4.80
CA GLU A 70 -0.04 17.67 4.40
C GLU A 70 -0.21 18.59 5.62
N ASN A 71 -0.97 18.15 6.64
CA ASN A 71 -1.11 18.91 7.88
C ASN A 71 0.21 19.02 8.66
N ALA A 72 1.14 18.07 8.49
CA ALA A 72 2.49 18.15 9.06
C ALA A 72 3.45 19.03 8.24
N GLY A 73 2.99 19.62 7.13
CA GLY A 73 3.81 20.43 6.22
C GLY A 73 4.66 19.60 5.26
N TYR A 74 4.28 18.35 5.01
CA TYR A 74 4.93 17.47 4.05
C TYR A 74 4.17 17.42 2.74
N GLU A 75 4.85 17.06 1.66
CA GLU A 75 4.21 16.79 0.37
C GLU A 75 3.80 15.32 0.33
N ALA A 76 2.58 15.01 -0.13
CA ALA A 76 2.09 13.65 -0.16
C ALA A 76 1.25 13.34 -1.40
N GLN A 77 1.49 12.17 -1.99
CA GLN A 77 0.77 11.66 -3.16
C GLN A 77 0.33 10.22 -2.92
N THR A 78 -0.95 9.96 -3.15
CA THR A 78 -1.52 8.60 -3.14
C THR A 78 -1.32 7.93 -4.50
N GLN A 79 -1.26 6.59 -4.54
CA GLN A 79 -1.12 5.82 -5.79
C GLN A 79 0.07 6.32 -6.63
N TYR A 80 1.23 6.48 -5.99
CA TYR A 80 2.44 7.02 -6.62
C TYR A 80 3.17 5.92 -7.41
N ASP A 81 3.49 6.19 -8.68
CA ASP A 81 4.29 5.28 -9.50
C ASP A 81 5.78 5.61 -9.36
N LEU A 82 6.53 4.74 -8.68
CA LEU A 82 7.98 4.85 -8.54
C LEU A 82 8.70 4.35 -9.79
N LEU A 83 9.14 5.28 -10.63
CA LEU A 83 9.84 4.95 -11.87
C LEU A 83 11.27 4.45 -11.61
N GLY A 84 11.81 3.67 -12.53
CA GLY A 84 13.18 3.15 -12.49
C GLY A 84 13.30 1.85 -13.26
N GLU A 85 14.49 1.26 -13.25
CA GLU A 85 14.73 -0.05 -13.83
C GLU A 85 15.73 -0.82 -12.96
N ILE A 86 15.44 -2.08 -12.68
CA ILE A 86 16.33 -2.95 -11.92
C ILE A 86 16.99 -3.92 -12.89
N ASP A 87 18.31 -3.88 -12.97
CA ASP A 87 19.09 -4.79 -13.79
C ASP A 87 19.06 -6.23 -13.21
N ALA A 88 19.32 -7.22 -14.06
CA ALA A 88 19.22 -8.63 -13.68
C ALA A 88 20.15 -9.03 -12.53
N GLN A 89 21.33 -8.40 -12.41
CA GLN A 89 22.27 -8.69 -11.32
C GLN A 89 21.69 -8.20 -9.99
N THR A 90 21.20 -6.97 -9.94
CA THR A 90 20.56 -6.41 -8.73
C THR A 90 19.28 -7.16 -8.38
N GLU A 91 18.48 -7.58 -9.37
CA GLU A 91 17.27 -8.36 -9.13
C GLU A 91 17.58 -9.72 -8.50
N ASN A 92 18.62 -10.42 -8.98
CA ASN A 92 19.06 -11.69 -8.39
C ASN A 92 19.55 -11.49 -6.96
N MET A 93 20.33 -10.44 -6.70
CA MET A 93 20.77 -10.08 -5.35
C MET A 93 19.58 -9.86 -4.40
N ILE A 94 18.56 -9.11 -4.82
CA ILE A 94 17.36 -8.89 -3.99
C ILE A 94 16.66 -10.21 -3.66
N ASN A 95 16.56 -11.13 -4.63
CA ASN A 95 15.97 -12.45 -4.41
C ASN A 95 16.79 -13.28 -3.40
N GLU A 96 18.12 -13.24 -3.47
CA GLU A 96 19.00 -13.90 -2.51
C GLU A 96 18.85 -13.33 -1.09
N LEU A 97 18.77 -12.00 -0.95
CA LEU A 97 18.52 -11.35 0.34
C LEU A 97 17.20 -11.80 0.96
N CYS A 98 16.15 -11.95 0.13
CA CYS A 98 14.83 -12.41 0.57
C CYS A 98 14.82 -13.88 1.01
N GLN A 99 15.66 -14.72 0.41
CA GLN A 99 15.75 -16.16 0.67
C GLN A 99 16.79 -16.53 1.73
N SER A 100 17.68 -15.60 2.09
CA SER A 100 18.74 -15.83 3.07
C SER A 100 18.18 -16.24 4.43
N ASN A 101 18.83 -17.21 5.06
CA ASN A 101 18.58 -17.62 6.44
C ASN A 101 19.24 -16.66 7.46
N THR A 102 20.03 -15.69 7.00
CA THR A 102 20.59 -14.66 7.89
C THR A 102 19.49 -13.70 8.36
N PRO A 103 19.53 -13.25 9.62
CA PRO A 103 18.63 -12.19 10.08
C PRO A 103 18.69 -10.97 9.15
N PRO A 104 17.54 -10.39 8.77
CA PRO A 104 17.51 -9.24 7.88
C PRO A 104 18.11 -8.01 8.56
N ASP A 105 18.91 -7.26 7.79
CA ASP A 105 19.53 -6.01 8.22
C ASP A 105 19.18 -4.92 7.20
N LYS A 106 18.21 -4.07 7.54
CA LYS A 106 17.67 -3.04 6.65
C LYS A 106 18.78 -2.14 6.10
N VAL A 107 19.68 -1.65 6.94
CA VAL A 107 20.69 -0.67 6.54
C VAL A 107 21.69 -1.33 5.59
N ARG A 108 22.16 -2.53 5.94
CA ARG A 108 23.11 -3.28 5.13
C ARG A 108 22.52 -3.72 3.78
N GLU A 109 21.26 -4.16 3.77
CA GLU A 109 20.57 -4.61 2.56
C GLU A 109 20.37 -3.46 1.57
N ILE A 110 19.96 -2.29 2.06
CA ILE A 110 19.79 -1.08 1.24
C ILE A 110 21.13 -0.65 0.63
N GLU A 111 22.21 -0.64 1.41
CA GLU A 111 23.55 -0.28 0.88
C GLU A 111 24.05 -1.26 -0.17
N LYS A 112 23.81 -2.57 0.01
CA LYS A 112 24.14 -3.56 -1.02
C LYS A 112 23.39 -3.30 -2.34
N ILE A 113 22.10 -2.99 -2.25
CA ILE A 113 21.29 -2.67 -3.44
C ILE A 113 21.84 -1.42 -4.12
N LYS A 114 22.14 -0.37 -3.35
CA LYS A 114 22.70 0.89 -3.85
C LYS A 114 24.05 0.71 -4.56
N GLN A 115 24.88 -0.22 -4.08
CA GLN A 115 26.18 -0.53 -4.69
C GLN A 115 26.07 -1.39 -5.95
N SER A 116 25.00 -2.17 -6.07
CA SER A 116 24.78 -3.09 -7.21
C SER A 116 24.06 -2.43 -8.38
N ILE A 117 23.11 -1.55 -8.07
CA ILE A 117 22.20 -0.96 -9.05
C ILE A 117 22.90 0.02 -9.98
N LYS A 118 22.47 0.05 -11.24
CA LYS A 118 22.96 0.98 -12.25
C LYS A 118 21.92 2.08 -12.50
N GLU A 119 22.41 3.27 -12.85
CA GLU A 119 21.54 4.32 -13.38
C GLU A 119 20.80 3.82 -14.63
N ALA A 120 19.52 4.14 -14.69
CA ALA A 120 18.64 3.68 -15.75
C ALA A 120 17.59 4.73 -16.10
N LYS A 121 16.82 4.45 -17.15
CA LYS A 121 15.75 5.35 -17.57
C LYS A 121 14.55 5.21 -16.62
N PRO A 122 13.82 6.30 -16.34
CA PRO A 122 12.60 6.24 -15.55
C PRO A 122 11.54 5.45 -16.33
N ARG A 123 11.37 4.16 -15.98
CA ARG A 123 10.38 3.25 -16.55
C ARG A 123 9.43 2.76 -15.47
N GLN A 124 8.21 2.42 -15.86
CA GLN A 124 7.26 1.85 -14.93
C GLN A 124 7.57 0.36 -14.73
N ASP A 125 7.82 -0.03 -13.49
CA ASP A 125 7.98 -1.42 -13.08
C ASP A 125 6.65 -2.01 -12.59
N LYS A 126 6.45 -3.32 -12.70
CA LYS A 126 5.23 -3.99 -12.22
C LYS A 126 4.92 -3.75 -10.74
N ASP A 127 5.95 -3.59 -9.92
CA ASP A 127 5.88 -3.40 -8.49
C ASP A 127 6.08 -1.92 -8.09
N SER A 128 6.09 -1.00 -9.06
CA SER A 128 6.40 0.43 -8.84
C SER A 128 5.34 1.20 -8.06
N ARG A 129 4.11 0.68 -7.99
CA ARG A 129 3.01 1.43 -7.36
C ARG A 129 3.04 1.34 -5.85
N LEU A 130 3.14 2.51 -5.23
CA LEU A 130 3.03 2.73 -3.79
C LEU A 130 1.63 3.22 -3.46
N ASP A 131 1.13 2.88 -2.27
CA ASP A 131 -0.12 3.44 -1.79
C ASP A 131 0.07 4.93 -1.46
N ILE A 132 1.21 5.28 -0.84
CA ILE A 132 1.54 6.67 -0.50
C ILE A 132 3.03 6.94 -0.66
N PHE A 133 3.34 8.06 -1.32
CA PHE A 133 4.62 8.74 -1.27
C PHE A 133 4.53 9.98 -0.38
N ILE A 134 5.50 10.18 0.50
CA ILE A 134 5.62 11.40 1.31
C ILE A 134 7.04 11.95 1.16
N TYR A 135 7.15 13.24 0.81
CA TYR A 135 8.39 13.98 0.84
C TYR A 135 8.38 15.00 1.98
N LYS A 136 9.44 15.00 2.80
CA LYS A 136 9.64 15.94 3.89
C LYS A 136 10.67 17.02 3.47
N PRO A 137 10.23 18.24 3.10
CA PRO A 137 11.14 19.26 2.60
C PRO A 137 12.23 19.66 3.62
N ASN A 138 11.90 19.64 4.91
CA ASN A 138 12.81 20.09 5.97
C ASN A 138 14.02 19.17 6.17
N THR A 139 13.89 17.88 5.88
CA THR A 139 14.94 16.87 6.09
C THR A 139 15.42 16.23 4.78
N ASN A 140 14.78 16.57 3.66
CA ASN A 140 14.98 15.92 2.37
C ASN A 140 14.80 14.40 2.44
N GLU A 141 13.84 13.94 3.25
CA GLU A 141 13.51 12.52 3.40
C GLU A 141 12.32 12.13 2.54
N GLU A 142 12.40 10.96 1.94
CA GLU A 142 11.32 10.33 1.17
C GLU A 142 10.81 9.09 1.93
N LEU A 143 9.48 8.96 2.02
CA LEU A 143 8.82 7.79 2.59
C LEU A 143 7.99 7.10 1.52
N TYR A 144 8.22 5.79 1.41
CA TYR A 144 7.54 4.88 0.49
C TYR A 144 6.68 3.94 1.32
N ILE A 145 5.35 4.01 1.17
CA ILE A 145 4.42 3.34 2.08
C ILE A 145 3.47 2.42 1.29
N ASP A 146 3.31 1.22 1.82
CA ASP A 146 2.31 0.22 1.43
C ASP A 146 1.41 -0.05 2.64
N ILE A 147 0.10 0.03 2.47
CA ILE A 147 -0.91 -0.20 3.49
C ILE A 147 -1.42 -1.63 3.34
N THR A 148 -0.97 -2.49 4.25
CA THR A 148 -1.40 -3.89 4.31
C THR A 148 -2.31 -4.17 5.50
N THR A 149 -2.95 -5.33 5.49
CA THR A 149 -3.81 -5.77 6.61
C THR A 149 -2.96 -6.11 7.85
N ALA A 150 -3.55 -6.02 9.04
CA ALA A 150 -2.82 -6.15 10.31
C ALA A 150 -2.20 -7.54 10.59
N LYS A 151 -2.54 -8.58 9.81
CA LYS A 151 -2.06 -9.96 10.01
C LYS A 151 -1.72 -10.63 8.67
N PRO A 152 -0.68 -10.16 7.96
CA PRO A 152 -0.25 -10.82 6.74
C PRO A 152 0.29 -12.21 7.08
N ASN A 153 0.01 -13.19 6.21
CA ASN A 153 0.63 -14.50 6.35
C ASN A 153 2.12 -14.45 5.92
N LYS A 154 2.88 -15.53 6.19
CA LYS A 154 4.31 -15.59 5.87
C LYS A 154 4.61 -15.31 4.39
N LYS A 155 3.73 -15.75 3.47
CA LYS A 155 3.90 -15.57 2.03
C LYS A 155 3.70 -14.10 1.64
N GLU A 156 2.67 -13.45 2.17
CA GLU A 156 2.40 -12.02 1.97
C GLU A 156 3.53 -11.16 2.53
N PHE A 157 4.03 -11.48 3.73
CA PHE A 157 5.16 -10.76 4.31
C PHE A 157 6.43 -10.89 3.46
N GLY A 158 6.70 -12.08 2.91
CA GLY A 158 7.83 -12.29 2.00
C GLY A 158 7.69 -11.47 0.70
N ALA A 159 6.48 -11.40 0.14
CA ALA A 159 6.19 -10.58 -1.04
C ALA A 159 6.38 -9.08 -0.73
N LEU A 160 5.87 -8.61 0.41
CA LEU A 160 6.02 -7.22 0.84
C LEU A 160 7.49 -6.85 1.06
N ARG A 161 8.27 -7.71 1.72
CA ARG A 161 9.71 -7.50 1.91
C ARG A 161 10.42 -7.33 0.56
N ARG A 162 10.16 -8.23 -0.40
CA ARG A 162 10.75 -8.14 -1.74
C ARG A 162 10.35 -6.85 -2.44
N LYS A 163 9.07 -6.45 -2.35
CA LYS A 163 8.56 -5.19 -2.91
C LYS A 163 9.32 -3.99 -2.36
N MET A 164 9.52 -3.92 -1.05
CA MET A 164 10.25 -2.84 -0.37
C MET A 164 11.73 -2.74 -0.81
N LEU A 165 12.41 -3.88 -0.96
CA LEU A 165 13.80 -3.90 -1.46
C LEU A 165 13.86 -3.48 -2.94
N ARG A 166 12.89 -3.90 -3.76
CA ARG A 166 12.77 -3.47 -5.15
C ARG A 166 12.54 -1.95 -5.25
N TRP A 167 11.73 -1.35 -4.38
CA TRP A 167 11.57 0.11 -4.33
C TRP A 167 12.87 0.85 -4.09
N CYS A 168 13.75 0.32 -3.22
CA CYS A 168 15.08 0.90 -3.03
C CYS A 168 15.88 0.86 -4.35
N GLY A 169 15.86 -0.27 -5.06
CA GLY A 169 16.50 -0.40 -6.37
C GLY A 169 15.94 0.58 -7.41
N LEU A 170 14.61 0.67 -7.55
CA LEU A 170 13.97 1.61 -8.47
C LEU A 170 14.38 3.06 -8.15
N ARG A 171 14.36 3.45 -6.87
CA ARG A 171 14.72 4.81 -6.48
C ARG A 171 16.19 5.14 -6.74
N PHE A 172 17.09 4.22 -6.47
CA PHE A 172 18.54 4.40 -6.69
C PHE A 172 18.95 4.28 -8.16
N SER A 173 18.08 3.76 -9.03
CA SER A 173 18.32 3.73 -10.48
C SER A 173 18.05 5.06 -11.18
N GLN A 174 17.47 6.05 -10.48
CA GLN A 174 17.12 7.37 -11.01
C GLN A 174 18.22 8.40 -10.80
#